data_AF-A0A971UB49-F1
#
_entry.id   AF-A0A971UB49-F1
#
_cell.length_a   1.000
_cell.length_b   1.000
_cell.length_c   1.000
_cell.angle_alpha   90.00
_cell.angle_beta   90.00
_cell.angle_gamma   90.00
#
_symmetry.space_group_name_H-M   'P 1'
#
loop_
_entity.id
_entity.type
_entity.pdbx_description
1 polymer ?
#
loop_
_entity_poly.entity_id
_entity_poly.type
_entity_poly.pdbx_seq_one_letter_code
_entity_poly.pdbx_strand_id
1 'polypeptide(L)'
;GIGSGGATCSNHGMLSGFPDQQVWWAVTNSIHKYGMESFAVWSMLLWLQGMYQSGLITLQDLDGIEMDKYAVEPFTAAVGKICRREGFGEWFAEGLGKAAQKIAGGKGFKTLDWVIQSRNRPSFSMHDLAYRGFAETGKAIRYRAGDIIAHPYSFDNYCNIEIYAEATGQSIEETERMINDWSADGVKKWLGDDADGSLWRQDVYDVRQSQLTVISEDLNMICDLSGHCEMPSEREIHYGCFGGFEETAGWISALSGKKCTVEELRQAAQKTRTLVDAYNSLCFLTHKELRPEAADMPPKDAIHDKFLKKIKVDKAKLREIGDAYCKSRGYDPETGIPTAETLTKMDLDDMAVQLAQKLQESKDWLKPEEQETGFPDVRAK
;
A
#
# COMPACT_ATOMS: atom_id res chain seq x y z
N GLY A 1 16.04 1.16 0.97
CA GLY A 1 14.66 1.27 1.47
C GLY A 1 14.53 0.46 2.74
N ILE A 2 13.88 1.02 3.75
CA ILE A 2 13.46 0.27 4.94
C ILE A 2 12.20 -0.48 4.47
N GLY A 3 12.29 -1.81 4.32
CA GLY A 3 11.12 -2.62 3.98
C GLY A 3 10.10 -2.58 5.12
N SER A 4 8.82 -2.73 4.80
CA SER A 4 7.69 -2.66 5.75
C SER A 4 7.61 -3.83 6.74
N GLY A 5 8.72 -4.50 7.06
CA GLY A 5 8.78 -5.57 8.06
C GLY A 5 7.92 -6.79 7.78
N GLY A 6 7.37 -6.94 6.56
CA GLY A 6 6.47 -8.02 6.20
C GLY A 6 7.20 -9.32 5.89
N ALA A 7 7.29 -10.22 6.87
CA ALA A 7 7.24 -11.66 6.57
C ALA A 7 5.75 -11.99 6.36
N THR A 8 5.26 -11.92 5.13
CA THR A 8 3.82 -12.12 4.93
C THR A 8 3.44 -13.59 4.99
N CYS A 9 2.40 -13.83 5.78
CA CYS A 9 1.60 -15.05 5.76
C CYS A 9 0.57 -15.06 4.62
N SER A 10 0.48 -14.00 3.82
CA SER A 10 -0.49 -13.92 2.72
C SER A 10 -0.04 -14.75 1.52
N ASN A 11 -1.00 -15.49 0.96
CA ASN A 11 -0.87 -16.40 -0.19
C ASN A 11 -0.52 -15.67 -1.49
N HIS A 12 0.64 -15.03 -1.55
CA HIS A 12 1.05 -14.27 -2.71
C HIS A 12 1.25 -15.13 -3.95
N GLY A 13 1.52 -16.43 -3.80
CA GLY A 13 1.53 -17.34 -4.94
C GLY A 13 0.17 -17.44 -5.64
N MET A 14 -0.96 -17.30 -4.94
CA MET A 14 -2.29 -17.19 -5.59
C MET A 14 -2.50 -15.80 -6.20
N LEU A 15 -1.97 -14.76 -5.55
CA LEU A 15 -2.14 -13.36 -5.96
C LEU A 15 -1.26 -12.96 -7.15
N SER A 16 -0.08 -13.55 -7.34
CA SER A 16 0.81 -13.17 -8.46
C SER A 16 0.57 -14.00 -9.72
N GLY A 17 -0.45 -14.87 -9.73
CA GLY A 17 -0.63 -15.86 -10.80
C GLY A 17 0.59 -16.79 -10.95
N PHE A 18 1.30 -17.05 -9.84
CA PHE A 18 2.49 -17.89 -9.89
C PHE A 18 2.06 -19.34 -10.17
N PRO A 19 2.59 -19.98 -11.22
CA PRO A 19 2.07 -21.26 -11.67
C PRO A 19 2.37 -22.41 -10.68
N ASP A 20 3.39 -22.27 -9.84
CA ASP A 20 3.82 -23.30 -8.90
C ASP A 20 4.04 -22.72 -7.49
N GLN A 21 3.15 -23.12 -6.57
CA GLN A 21 3.19 -22.70 -5.17
C GLN A 21 4.42 -23.22 -4.41
N GLN A 22 4.97 -24.38 -4.80
CA GLN A 22 6.18 -24.92 -4.16
C GLN A 22 7.39 -24.08 -4.50
N VAL A 23 7.49 -23.61 -5.75
CA VAL A 23 8.55 -22.69 -6.16
C VAL A 23 8.44 -21.37 -5.40
N TRP A 24 7.23 -20.80 -5.35
CA TRP A 24 6.97 -19.57 -4.59
C TRP A 24 7.38 -19.73 -3.13
N TRP A 25 6.94 -20.79 -2.45
CA TRP A 25 7.27 -21.02 -1.05
C TRP A 25 8.77 -21.19 -0.80
N ALA A 26 9.46 -21.95 -1.65
CA ALA A 26 10.90 -22.17 -1.53
C ALA A 26 11.70 -20.86 -1.68
N VAL A 27 11.32 -20.01 -2.63
CA VAL A 27 11.96 -18.70 -2.86
C VAL A 27 11.64 -17.76 -1.70
N THR A 28 10.39 -17.64 -1.27
CA THR A 28 9.98 -16.82 -0.12
C THR A 28 10.73 -17.22 1.15
N ASN A 29 10.88 -18.51 1.41
CA ASN A 29 11.67 -18.99 2.55
C ASN A 29 13.15 -18.60 2.44
N SER A 30 13.73 -18.57 1.23
CA SER A 30 15.09 -18.04 1.04
C SER A 30 15.18 -16.55 1.41
N ILE A 31 14.20 -15.75 1.00
CA ILE A 31 14.14 -14.32 1.32
C ILE A 31 14.08 -14.12 2.85
N HIS A 32 13.22 -14.90 3.54
CA HIS A 32 13.10 -14.86 4.99
C HIS A 32 14.39 -15.27 5.71
N LYS A 33 15.13 -16.27 5.20
CA LYS A 33 16.44 -16.67 5.76
C LYS A 33 17.47 -15.54 5.72
N TYR A 34 17.38 -14.64 4.74
CA TYR A 34 18.21 -13.44 4.66
C TYR A 34 17.67 -12.25 5.45
N GLY A 35 16.50 -12.37 6.09
CA GLY A 35 15.86 -11.28 6.83
C GLY A 35 15.45 -10.11 5.94
N MET A 36 15.19 -10.36 4.65
CA MET A 36 14.74 -9.34 3.70
C MET A 36 13.21 -9.31 3.61
N GLU A 37 12.67 -8.15 3.26
CA GLU A 37 11.23 -7.95 3.07
C GLU A 37 10.79 -8.63 1.77
N SER A 38 9.78 -9.51 1.87
CA SER A 38 9.43 -10.43 0.80
C SER A 38 8.81 -9.74 -0.42
N PHE A 39 8.01 -8.70 -0.24
CA PHE A 39 7.40 -7.95 -1.34
C PHE A 39 8.44 -7.27 -2.21
N ALA A 40 9.33 -6.51 -1.57
CA ALA A 40 10.38 -5.79 -2.27
C ALA A 40 11.23 -6.71 -3.11
N VAL A 41 11.64 -7.84 -2.53
CA VAL A 41 12.46 -8.81 -3.25
C VAL A 41 11.66 -9.47 -4.38
N TRP A 42 10.42 -9.89 -4.15
CA TRP A 42 9.58 -10.44 -5.23
C TRP A 42 9.37 -9.45 -6.38
N SER A 43 9.08 -8.18 -6.09
CA SER A 43 8.96 -7.15 -7.12
C SER A 43 10.25 -6.95 -7.91
N MET A 44 11.41 -7.00 -7.25
CA MET A 44 12.71 -6.95 -7.93
C MET A 44 12.95 -8.18 -8.82
N LEU A 45 12.64 -9.39 -8.33
CA LEU A 45 12.82 -10.64 -9.08
C LEU A 45 11.93 -10.68 -10.33
N LEU A 46 10.65 -10.34 -10.19
CA LEU A 46 9.71 -10.31 -11.32
C LEU A 46 10.06 -9.22 -12.32
N TRP A 47 10.54 -8.06 -11.84
CA TRP A 47 11.04 -7.00 -12.70
C TRP A 47 12.27 -7.45 -13.51
N LEU A 48 13.26 -8.07 -12.86
CA LEU A 48 14.43 -8.65 -13.53
C LEU A 48 14.04 -9.69 -14.59
N GLN A 49 13.11 -10.60 -14.25
CA GLN A 49 12.62 -11.60 -15.18
C GLN A 49 11.93 -10.96 -16.39
N GLY A 50 11.02 -10.00 -16.19
CA GLY A 50 10.35 -9.31 -17.29
C GLY A 50 11.32 -8.55 -18.19
N MET A 51 12.35 -7.94 -17.60
CA MET A 51 13.43 -7.28 -18.32
C MET A 51 14.30 -8.25 -19.14
N TYR A 52 14.61 -9.42 -18.58
CA TYR A 52 15.37 -10.46 -19.26
C TYR A 52 14.59 -11.06 -20.42
N GLN A 53 13.32 -11.42 -20.21
CA GLN A 53 12.41 -11.95 -21.23
C GLN A 53 12.16 -10.95 -22.37
N SER A 54 12.21 -9.65 -22.08
CA SER A 54 12.09 -8.58 -23.07
C SER A 54 13.40 -8.29 -23.83
N GLY A 55 14.51 -8.95 -23.46
CA GLY A 55 15.83 -8.73 -24.04
C GLY A 55 16.51 -7.41 -23.64
N LEU A 56 15.97 -6.70 -22.64
CA LEU A 56 16.51 -5.42 -22.17
C LEU A 56 17.76 -5.61 -21.29
N ILE A 57 17.85 -6.75 -20.61
CA ILE A 57 19.06 -7.24 -19.95
C ILE A 57 19.38 -8.64 -20.47
N THR A 58 20.66 -8.99 -20.43
CA THR A 58 21.21 -10.24 -20.97
C THR A 58 21.60 -11.20 -19.85
N LEU A 59 21.94 -12.44 -20.21
CA LEU A 59 22.44 -13.42 -19.26
C LEU A 59 23.74 -12.96 -18.59
N GLN A 60 24.58 -12.21 -19.31
CA GLN A 60 25.81 -11.64 -18.79
C GLN A 60 25.54 -10.56 -17.74
N ASP A 61 24.51 -9.74 -17.96
CA ASP A 61 24.07 -8.74 -16.99
C ASP A 61 23.59 -9.38 -15.67
N LEU A 62 23.13 -10.63 -15.73
CA LEU A 62 22.60 -11.40 -14.61
C LEU A 62 23.63 -12.39 -14.01
N ASP A 63 24.92 -12.19 -14.27
CA ASP A 63 26.00 -13.07 -13.80
C ASP A 63 25.80 -14.56 -14.17
N GLY A 64 25.15 -14.85 -15.30
CA GLY A 64 24.86 -16.23 -15.72
C GLY A 64 23.56 -16.83 -15.17
N ILE A 65 22.75 -16.07 -14.43
CA ILE A 65 21.47 -16.54 -13.91
C ILE A 65 20.37 -16.41 -14.98
N GLU A 66 19.86 -17.54 -15.47
CA GLU A 66 18.76 -17.59 -16.44
C GLU A 66 17.41 -17.35 -15.74
N MET A 67 16.85 -16.14 -15.86
CA MET A 67 15.58 -15.76 -15.22
C MET A 67 14.33 -16.09 -16.06
N ASP A 68 14.44 -16.84 -17.17
CA ASP A 68 13.30 -17.14 -18.06
C ASP A 68 12.25 -18.07 -17.46
N LYS A 69 12.65 -18.90 -16.49
CA LYS A 69 11.80 -19.94 -15.89
C LYS A 69 11.48 -19.61 -14.44
N TYR A 70 10.23 -19.84 -14.06
CA TYR A 70 9.82 -19.84 -12.65
C TYR A 70 10.40 -21.08 -11.94
N ALA A 71 11.63 -20.98 -11.46
CA ALA A 71 12.35 -22.08 -10.83
C ALA A 71 13.07 -21.65 -9.55
N VAL A 72 13.20 -22.58 -8.60
CA VAL A 72 13.76 -22.31 -7.27
C VAL A 72 15.21 -21.82 -7.36
N GLU A 73 16.06 -22.53 -8.11
CA GLU A 73 17.49 -22.24 -8.16
C GLU A 73 17.83 -20.83 -8.67
N PRO A 74 17.37 -20.38 -9.87
CA PRO A 74 17.72 -19.04 -10.35
C PRO A 74 17.17 -17.92 -9.45
N PHE A 75 15.94 -18.07 -8.94
CA PHE A 75 15.34 -17.07 -8.06
C PHE A 75 16.08 -17.00 -6.72
N THR A 76 16.37 -18.14 -6.08
CA THR A 76 17.10 -18.14 -4.80
C THR A 76 18.55 -17.67 -4.95
N ALA A 77 19.21 -17.95 -6.07
CA ALA A 77 20.52 -17.40 -6.39
C ALA A 77 20.47 -15.87 -6.54
N ALA A 78 19.46 -15.34 -7.24
CA ALA A 78 19.23 -13.90 -7.36
C ALA A 78 18.94 -13.24 -6.01
N VAL A 79 18.13 -13.87 -5.15
CA VAL A 79 17.90 -13.42 -3.75
C VAL A 79 19.22 -13.28 -3.00
N GLY A 80 20.11 -14.28 -3.11
CA GLY A 80 21.42 -14.23 -2.47
C GLY A 80 22.30 -13.07 -2.97
N LYS A 81 22.31 -12.84 -4.29
CA LYS A 81 23.02 -11.72 -4.92
C LYS A 81 22.49 -10.36 -4.45
N ILE A 82 21.16 -10.18 -4.39
CA ILE A 82 20.51 -8.97 -3.88
C ILE A 82 20.90 -8.73 -2.42
N CYS A 83 20.79 -9.76 -1.56
CA CYS A 83 21.13 -9.64 -0.13
C CYS A 83 22.57 -9.20 0.09
N ARG A 84 23.52 -9.84 -0.60
CA ARG A 84 24.96 -9.57 -0.45
C ARG A 84 25.46 -8.40 -1.28
N ARG A 85 24.58 -7.78 -2.09
CA ARG A 85 24.92 -6.74 -3.05
C ARG A 85 26.05 -7.14 -3.99
N GLU A 86 25.98 -8.36 -4.50
CA GLU A 86 26.99 -8.93 -5.39
C GLU A 86 26.52 -8.83 -6.85
N GLY A 87 27.40 -8.35 -7.73
CA GLY A 87 27.11 -8.22 -9.16
C GLY A 87 25.88 -7.35 -9.42
N PHE A 88 24.88 -7.88 -10.14
CA PHE A 88 23.63 -7.16 -10.38
C PHE A 88 22.83 -6.85 -9.10
N GLY A 89 23.10 -7.56 -8.00
CA GLY A 89 22.49 -7.29 -6.70
C GLY A 89 22.75 -5.86 -6.18
N GLU A 90 23.90 -5.27 -6.54
CA GLU A 90 24.26 -3.90 -6.18
C GLU A 90 23.30 -2.85 -6.77
N TRP A 91 22.63 -3.16 -7.90
CA TRP A 91 21.65 -2.24 -8.50
C TRP A 91 20.52 -1.89 -7.53
N PHE A 92 20.12 -2.85 -6.68
CA PHE A 92 18.99 -2.73 -5.77
C PHE A 92 19.33 -2.14 -4.41
N ALA A 93 20.60 -1.76 -4.16
CA ALA A 93 21.04 -1.19 -2.89
C ALA A 93 20.22 0.04 -2.45
N GLU A 94 19.70 0.81 -3.42
CA GLU A 94 18.91 2.03 -3.19
C GLU A 94 17.41 1.85 -3.51
N GLY A 95 16.98 0.64 -3.85
CA GLY A 95 15.60 0.33 -4.25
C GLY A 95 15.39 0.24 -5.76
N LEU A 96 14.20 -0.22 -6.16
CA LEU A 96 13.88 -0.57 -7.55
C LEU A 96 13.83 0.65 -8.48
N GLY A 97 13.28 1.79 -8.05
CA GLY A 97 13.28 3.02 -8.86
C GLY A 97 14.71 3.49 -9.21
N LYS A 98 15.62 3.50 -8.23
CA LYS A 98 17.04 3.84 -8.45
C LYS A 98 17.76 2.79 -9.31
N ALA A 99 17.48 1.51 -9.10
CA ALA A 99 17.99 0.43 -9.95
C ALA A 99 17.59 0.66 -11.42
N ALA A 100 16.31 0.92 -11.65
CA ALA A 100 15.76 1.21 -12.96
C ALA A 100 16.46 2.40 -13.61
N GLN A 101 16.66 3.52 -12.91
CA GLN A 101 17.39 4.68 -13.44
C GLN A 101 18.84 4.35 -13.84
N LYS A 102 19.56 3.63 -12.98
CA LYS A 102 20.96 3.22 -13.25
C LYS A 102 21.04 2.37 -14.53
N ILE A 103 20.12 1.41 -14.67
CA ILE A 103 20.08 0.49 -15.82
C ILE A 103 19.62 1.21 -17.09
N ALA A 104 18.60 2.07 -17.00
CA ALA A 104 18.12 2.89 -18.12
C ALA A 104 19.19 3.84 -18.63
N GLY A 105 19.85 4.59 -17.74
CA GLY A 105 20.88 5.55 -18.11
C GLY A 105 22.07 4.90 -18.82
N GLY A 106 22.39 3.65 -18.46
CA GLY A 106 23.45 2.87 -19.12
C GLY A 106 23.05 2.26 -20.47
N LYS A 107 21.75 2.13 -20.76
CA LYS A 107 21.27 1.36 -21.93
C LYS A 107 20.26 2.10 -22.84
N GLY A 108 19.92 3.35 -22.53
CA GLY A 108 19.16 4.23 -23.42
C GLY A 108 17.67 3.92 -23.58
N PHE A 109 17.05 3.19 -22.65
CA PHE A 109 15.61 2.89 -22.66
C PHE A 109 14.92 3.32 -21.35
N LYS A 110 13.62 3.57 -21.40
CA LYS A 110 12.82 4.01 -20.24
C LYS A 110 12.40 2.80 -19.38
N THR A 111 13.25 2.37 -18.46
CA THR A 111 12.95 1.32 -17.46
C THR A 111 11.86 1.73 -16.46
N LEU A 112 11.71 3.03 -16.20
CA LEU A 112 10.80 3.58 -15.20
C LEU A 112 9.35 3.18 -15.46
N ASP A 113 8.99 3.00 -16.73
CA ASP A 113 7.66 2.57 -17.13
C ASP A 113 7.33 1.17 -16.58
N TRP A 114 8.31 0.35 -16.16
CA TRP A 114 8.10 -1.00 -15.64
C TRP A 114 8.19 -1.07 -14.11
N VAL A 115 8.45 0.05 -13.43
CA VAL A 115 8.57 0.12 -11.98
C VAL A 115 7.20 0.43 -11.39
N ILE A 116 6.57 -0.56 -10.76
CA ILE A 116 5.28 -0.39 -10.08
C ILE A 116 5.54 -0.12 -8.61
N GLN A 117 5.67 1.16 -8.25
CA GLN A 117 5.97 1.59 -6.89
C GLN A 117 5.22 2.88 -6.55
N SER A 118 4.89 3.04 -5.28
CA SER A 118 4.52 4.36 -4.75
C SER A 118 5.54 4.76 -3.69
N ARG A 119 6.14 5.94 -3.84
CA ARG A 119 7.10 6.53 -2.89
C ARG A 119 8.27 5.58 -2.53
N ASN A 120 8.81 4.89 -3.53
CA ASN A 120 9.91 3.89 -3.42
C ASN A 120 9.56 2.63 -2.60
N ARG A 121 8.28 2.39 -2.32
CA ARG A 121 7.76 1.10 -1.83
C ARG A 121 7.16 0.34 -3.01
N PRO A 122 7.41 -0.98 -3.16
CA PRO A 122 6.64 -1.80 -4.06
C PRO A 122 5.15 -1.58 -3.81
N SER A 123 4.42 -1.23 -4.86
CA SER A 123 2.97 -1.27 -4.77
C SER A 123 2.62 -2.74 -4.57
N PHE A 124 1.68 -3.02 -3.67
CA PHE A 124 1.09 -4.35 -3.65
C PHE A 124 0.38 -4.52 -5.01
N SER A 125 1.03 -5.16 -5.98
CA SER A 125 0.77 -4.97 -7.42
C SER A 125 -0.60 -5.47 -7.90
N MET A 126 -1.33 -6.19 -7.05
CA MET A 126 -2.74 -6.57 -7.23
C MET A 126 -3.70 -5.65 -6.50
N HIS A 127 -3.23 -5.07 -5.40
CA HIS A 127 -3.98 -4.21 -4.51
C HIS A 127 -4.09 -2.82 -5.18
N ASP A 128 -2.99 -2.09 -5.40
CA ASP A 128 -3.00 -0.68 -5.82
C ASP A 128 -3.59 -0.40 -7.21
N LEU A 129 -3.86 -1.43 -8.02
CA LEU A 129 -4.37 -1.29 -9.38
C LEU A 129 -5.79 -1.78 -9.60
N ALA A 130 -6.30 -2.60 -8.69
CA ALA A 130 -7.69 -3.03 -8.68
C ALA A 130 -8.60 -2.06 -7.90
N TYR A 131 -8.03 -1.20 -7.05
CA TYR A 131 -8.76 -0.37 -6.11
C TYR A 131 -9.46 0.84 -6.73
N ARG A 132 -10.68 0.57 -7.21
CA ARG A 132 -11.71 1.59 -7.32
C ARG A 132 -12.06 2.07 -5.88
N GLY A 133 -12.14 3.38 -5.64
CA GLY A 133 -12.64 3.98 -4.39
C GLY A 133 -11.64 4.25 -3.26
N PHE A 134 -10.95 3.24 -2.72
CA PHE A 134 -10.35 3.35 -1.36
C PHE A 134 -8.86 3.63 -1.27
N ALA A 135 -7.99 2.86 -1.94
CA ALA A 135 -6.53 3.10 -1.87
C ALA A 135 -6.08 4.39 -2.58
N GLU A 136 -6.96 4.97 -3.39
CA GLU A 136 -6.72 6.23 -4.08
C GLU A 136 -6.99 7.45 -3.19
N THR A 137 -7.62 7.29 -2.01
CA THR A 137 -7.51 8.33 -0.97
C THR A 137 -6.06 8.46 -0.49
N GLY A 138 -5.26 7.39 -0.49
CA GLY A 138 -3.83 7.46 -0.21
C GLY A 138 -3.03 8.17 -1.32
N LYS A 139 -3.38 7.94 -2.59
CA LYS A 139 -2.69 8.52 -3.77
C LYS A 139 -3.12 9.95 -4.11
N ALA A 140 -4.34 10.36 -3.73
CA ALA A 140 -4.75 11.76 -3.77
C ALA A 140 -3.95 12.64 -2.79
N ILE A 141 -3.28 12.06 -1.79
CA ILE A 141 -2.43 12.79 -0.85
C ILE A 141 -0.95 12.57 -1.14
N ARG A 142 -0.40 13.59 -1.80
CA ARG A 142 0.96 13.66 -2.34
C ARG A 142 2.08 13.41 -1.32
N TYR A 143 1.86 13.61 -0.01
CA TYR A 143 2.91 13.58 1.01
C TYR A 143 2.73 12.57 2.17
N ARG A 144 1.66 11.76 2.18
CA ARG A 144 1.50 10.63 3.10
C ARG A 144 2.31 9.39 2.73
N ALA A 145 3.56 9.31 3.16
CA ALA A 145 4.08 8.00 3.54
C ALA A 145 3.42 7.62 4.87
N GLY A 146 3.12 6.35 5.05
CA GLY A 146 2.54 5.81 6.27
C GLY A 146 2.30 4.36 5.97
N ASP A 147 3.00 3.47 6.68
CA ASP A 147 3.03 2.04 6.42
C ASP A 147 1.70 1.32 6.65
N ILE A 148 0.67 2.05 7.07
CA ILE A 148 -0.68 1.52 7.24
C ILE A 148 -1.25 1.24 5.87
N ILE A 149 -1.39 -0.04 5.57
CA ILE A 149 -2.24 -0.52 4.50
C ILE A 149 -3.65 -0.06 4.85
N ALA A 150 -4.12 1.01 4.19
CA ALA A 150 -5.54 1.37 4.19
C ALA A 150 -6.26 0.35 3.30
N HIS A 151 -6.37 -0.87 3.81
CA HIS A 151 -6.91 -1.99 3.06
C HIS A 151 -8.41 -1.74 2.86
N PRO A 152 -8.95 -1.83 1.63
CA PRO A 152 -10.39 -1.88 1.49
C PRO A 152 -10.89 -3.18 2.11
N TYR A 153 -12.04 -3.09 2.77
CA TYR A 153 -12.84 -4.17 3.31
C TYR A 153 -13.31 -5.22 2.28
N SER A 154 -12.71 -5.32 1.09
CA SER A 154 -13.27 -6.07 -0.04
C SER A 154 -12.31 -6.97 -0.82
N PHE A 155 -10.98 -6.83 -0.71
CA PHE A 155 -10.06 -7.65 -1.53
C PHE A 155 -9.69 -8.95 -0.82
N ASP A 156 -9.37 -8.83 0.47
CA ASP A 156 -9.09 -9.92 1.39
C ASP A 156 -10.30 -10.89 1.48
N ASN A 157 -11.50 -10.34 1.31
CA ASN A 157 -12.76 -11.07 1.17
C ASN A 157 -12.67 -12.14 0.08
N TYR A 158 -12.46 -11.73 -1.17
CA TYR A 158 -12.58 -12.63 -2.33
C TYR A 158 -11.40 -13.58 -2.48
N CYS A 159 -10.21 -13.18 -2.04
CA CYS A 159 -9.03 -14.04 -2.12
C CYS A 159 -9.09 -15.23 -1.16
N ASN A 160 -9.90 -15.13 -0.09
CA ASN A 160 -9.99 -16.16 0.94
C ASN A 160 -11.33 -16.91 0.95
N ILE A 161 -12.29 -16.59 0.07
CA ILE A 161 -13.60 -17.29 0.01
C ILE A 161 -13.42 -18.80 -0.04
N GLU A 162 -12.52 -19.31 -0.89
CA GLU A 162 -12.30 -20.76 -1.02
C GLU A 162 -11.77 -21.37 0.29
N ILE A 163 -10.86 -20.67 0.96
CA ILE A 163 -10.29 -21.09 2.25
C ILE A 163 -11.38 -21.11 3.34
N TYR A 164 -12.23 -20.09 3.38
CA TYR A 164 -13.34 -20.01 4.33
C TYR A 164 -14.40 -21.07 4.05
N ALA A 165 -14.76 -21.28 2.79
CA ALA A 165 -15.70 -22.31 2.38
C ALA A 165 -15.21 -23.70 2.83
N GLU A 166 -13.93 -23.99 2.61
CA GLU A 166 -13.31 -25.23 3.09
C GLU A 166 -13.30 -25.31 4.62
N ALA A 167 -12.85 -24.26 5.32
CA ALA A 167 -12.72 -24.25 6.78
C ALA A 167 -14.08 -24.35 7.51
N THR A 168 -15.15 -23.81 6.90
CA THR A 168 -16.50 -23.79 7.49
C THR A 168 -17.39 -24.91 6.98
N GLY A 169 -16.99 -25.62 5.92
CA GLY A 169 -17.79 -26.63 5.24
C GLY A 169 -19.00 -26.07 4.47
N GLN A 170 -19.02 -24.76 4.18
CA GLN A 170 -20.07 -24.08 3.42
C GLN A 170 -19.79 -24.09 1.92
N SER A 171 -20.79 -23.76 1.10
CA SER A 171 -20.54 -23.50 -0.33
C SER A 171 -19.77 -22.19 -0.53
N ILE A 172 -19.12 -22.05 -1.69
CA ILE A 172 -18.46 -20.79 -2.10
C ILE A 172 -19.47 -19.64 -2.10
N GLU A 173 -20.68 -19.86 -2.63
CA GLU A 173 -21.73 -18.84 -2.70
C GLU A 173 -22.29 -18.45 -1.31
N GLU A 174 -22.39 -19.42 -0.39
CA GLU A 174 -22.78 -19.14 1.01
C GLU A 174 -21.71 -18.32 1.73
N THR A 175 -20.45 -18.69 1.55
CA THR A 175 -19.30 -17.99 2.12
C THR A 175 -19.19 -16.56 1.58
N GLU A 176 -19.36 -16.38 0.27
CA GLU A 176 -19.36 -15.06 -0.36
C GLU A 176 -20.46 -14.16 0.22
N ARG A 177 -21.68 -14.70 0.38
CA ARG A 177 -22.81 -13.96 0.97
C ARG A 177 -22.50 -13.54 2.41
N MET A 178 -21.97 -14.45 3.22
CA MET A 178 -21.62 -14.20 4.61
C MET A 178 -20.59 -13.06 4.74
N ILE A 179 -19.54 -13.08 3.91
CA ILE A 179 -18.51 -12.03 3.90
C ILE A 179 -19.09 -10.68 3.44
N ASN A 180 -19.98 -10.69 2.44
CA ASN A 180 -20.66 -9.47 1.99
C ASN A 180 -21.57 -8.88 3.08
N ASP A 181 -22.29 -9.73 3.81
CA ASP A 181 -23.18 -9.33 4.91
C ASP A 181 -22.35 -8.72 6.06
N TRP A 182 -21.26 -9.37 6.48
CA TRP A 182 -20.35 -8.82 7.50
C TRP A 182 -19.75 -7.47 7.10
N SER A 183 -19.36 -7.32 5.83
CA SER A 183 -18.82 -6.06 5.31
C SER A 183 -19.88 -4.96 5.30
N ALA A 184 -21.12 -5.28 4.93
CA ALA A 184 -22.23 -4.34 4.95
C ALA A 184 -22.65 -3.94 6.38
N ASP A 185 -22.61 -4.88 7.31
CA ASP A 185 -22.88 -4.63 8.73
C ASP A 185 -21.80 -3.74 9.34
N GLY A 186 -20.53 -3.92 8.98
CA GLY A 186 -19.44 -3.02 9.37
C GLY A 186 -19.67 -1.59 8.88
N VAL A 187 -20.05 -1.41 7.62
CA VAL A 187 -20.39 -0.09 7.07
C VAL A 187 -21.50 0.57 7.88
N LYS A 188 -22.59 -0.15 8.15
CA LYS A 188 -23.73 0.39 8.92
C LYS A 188 -23.36 0.70 10.37
N LYS A 189 -22.56 -0.18 11.01
CA LYS A 189 -22.06 0.04 12.37
C LYS A 189 -21.32 1.38 12.47
N TRP A 190 -20.47 1.69 11.49
CA TRP A 190 -19.60 2.86 11.57
C TRP A 190 -20.21 4.15 11.01
N LEU A 191 -21.03 4.05 9.95
CA LEU A 191 -21.62 5.20 9.29
C LEU A 191 -23.09 5.46 9.67
N GLY A 192 -23.74 4.52 10.35
CA GLY A 192 -25.16 4.55 10.71
C GLY A 192 -26.00 3.54 9.91
N ASP A 193 -27.15 3.15 10.49
CA ASP A 193 -28.04 2.13 9.91
C ASP A 193 -28.62 2.51 8.54
N ASP A 194 -28.68 3.81 8.23
CA ASP A 194 -29.14 4.36 6.97
C ASP A 194 -28.04 4.42 5.88
N ALA A 195 -26.80 4.07 6.22
CA ALA A 195 -25.72 3.99 5.26
C ALA A 195 -25.97 2.90 4.22
N ASP A 196 -25.56 3.17 2.98
CA ASP A 196 -25.55 2.16 1.94
C ASP A 196 -24.50 1.11 2.30
N GLY A 197 -24.96 -0.08 2.69
CA GLY A 197 -24.10 -1.20 3.07
C GLY A 197 -23.19 -1.69 1.95
N SER A 198 -23.27 -1.14 0.73
CA SER A 198 -22.32 -1.43 -0.34
C SER A 198 -21.11 -0.51 -0.40
N LEU A 199 -21.00 0.51 0.46
CA LEU A 199 -19.90 1.46 0.44
C LEU A 199 -18.52 0.82 0.65
N TRP A 200 -18.44 -0.39 1.21
CA TRP A 200 -17.20 -1.16 1.33
C TRP A 200 -16.68 -1.66 -0.03
N ARG A 201 -17.54 -1.77 -1.05
CA ARG A 201 -17.15 -2.27 -2.37
C ARG A 201 -16.26 -1.26 -3.08
N GLN A 202 -15.25 -1.79 -3.75
CA GLN A 202 -14.32 -0.96 -4.54
C GLN A 202 -15.01 -0.27 -5.71
N ASP A 203 -15.93 -0.94 -6.41
CA ASP A 203 -16.55 -0.39 -7.61
C ASP A 203 -17.54 0.75 -7.36
N VAL A 204 -17.81 1.06 -6.09
CA VAL A 204 -18.56 2.22 -5.64
C VAL A 204 -17.62 3.43 -5.52
N TYR A 205 -18.09 4.59 -5.97
CA TYR A 205 -17.40 5.88 -5.81
C TYR A 205 -18.34 6.84 -5.08
N ASP A 206 -18.16 6.95 -3.76
CA ASP A 206 -18.97 7.81 -2.88
C ASP A 206 -18.04 8.50 -1.86
N VAL A 207 -18.25 9.79 -1.62
CA VAL A 207 -17.43 10.58 -0.70
C VAL A 207 -17.41 10.04 0.72
N ARG A 208 -18.43 9.32 1.17
CA ARG A 208 -18.47 8.66 2.49
C ARG A 208 -17.44 7.55 2.64
N GLN A 209 -16.91 7.02 1.54
CA GLN A 209 -15.77 6.10 1.57
C GLN A 209 -14.54 6.74 2.23
N SER A 210 -14.39 8.08 2.16
CA SER A 210 -13.34 8.79 2.90
C SER A 210 -13.43 8.59 4.42
N GLN A 211 -14.64 8.48 4.97
CA GLN A 211 -14.86 8.27 6.41
C GLN A 211 -14.46 6.84 6.81
N LEU A 212 -14.83 5.87 5.97
CA LEU A 212 -14.43 4.47 6.14
C LEU A 212 -12.90 4.30 6.10
N THR A 213 -12.18 5.06 5.27
CA THR A 213 -10.70 5.12 5.31
C THR A 213 -10.20 5.65 6.65
N VAL A 214 -10.75 6.77 7.15
CA VAL A 214 -10.37 7.32 8.47
C VAL A 214 -10.57 6.28 9.57
N ILE A 215 -11.72 5.62 9.57
CA ILE A 215 -12.06 4.60 10.56
C ILE A 215 -11.11 3.41 10.48
N SER A 216 -10.82 2.91 9.27
CA SER A 216 -9.88 1.79 9.07
C SER A 216 -8.47 2.13 9.60
N GLU A 217 -7.97 3.33 9.29
CA GLU A 217 -6.69 3.80 9.81
C GLU A 217 -6.70 3.95 11.33
N ASP A 218 -7.77 4.50 11.89
CA ASP A 218 -7.92 4.68 13.33
C ASP A 218 -7.99 3.32 14.05
N LEU A 219 -8.65 2.31 13.45
CA LEU A 219 -8.68 0.92 13.94
C LEU A 219 -7.30 0.25 13.86
N ASN A 220 -6.54 0.47 12.79
CA ASN A 220 -5.15 0.00 12.72
C ASN A 220 -4.28 0.67 13.79
N MET A 221 -4.45 1.98 14.00
CA MET A 221 -3.67 2.71 14.99
C MET A 221 -3.93 2.25 16.42
N ILE A 222 -5.15 1.87 16.77
CA ILE A 222 -5.39 1.29 18.11
C ILE A 222 -4.74 -0.08 18.26
N CYS A 223 -4.64 -0.88 17.20
CA CYS A 223 -3.91 -2.15 17.21
C CYS A 223 -2.43 -1.89 17.52
N ASP A 224 -1.79 -0.98 16.78
CA ASP A 224 -0.39 -0.60 16.97
C ASP A 224 -0.13 0.01 18.36
N LEU A 225 -1.00 0.91 18.82
CA LEU A 225 -0.84 1.60 20.11
C LEU A 225 -1.00 0.67 21.31
N SER A 226 -1.87 -0.33 21.20
CA SER A 226 -2.08 -1.30 22.28
C SER A 226 -1.24 -2.58 22.13
N GLY A 227 -0.60 -2.76 20.97
CA GLY A 227 0.26 -3.90 20.66
C GLY A 227 -0.48 -5.20 20.38
N HIS A 228 -1.80 -5.17 20.15
CA HIS A 228 -2.53 -6.36 19.72
C HIS A 228 -2.49 -6.51 18.19
N CYS A 229 -2.60 -7.76 17.72
CA CYS A 229 -2.59 -8.04 16.29
C CYS A 229 -3.84 -7.44 15.62
N GLU A 230 -3.65 -6.84 14.46
CA GLU A 230 -4.73 -6.31 13.62
C GLU A 230 -5.69 -7.39 13.09
N MET A 231 -5.22 -8.61 12.85
CA MET A 231 -6.01 -9.69 12.23
C MET A 231 -7.27 -10.05 13.02
N PRO A 232 -7.23 -10.21 14.36
CA PRO A 232 -8.44 -10.47 15.12
C PRO A 232 -9.31 -9.23 15.35
N SER A 233 -8.93 -8.02 14.92
CA SER A 233 -9.62 -6.77 15.29
C SER A 233 -10.76 -6.38 14.34
N GLU A 234 -11.51 -5.33 14.69
CA GLU A 234 -12.60 -4.81 13.84
C GLU A 234 -12.12 -4.21 12.51
N ARG A 235 -10.81 -4.00 12.32
CA ARG A 235 -10.29 -3.67 10.99
C ARG A 235 -10.60 -4.79 9.98
N GLU A 236 -10.60 -6.05 10.43
CA GLU A 236 -10.97 -7.21 9.63
C GLU A 236 -12.42 -7.67 9.87
N ILE A 237 -13.36 -6.75 10.06
CA ILE A 237 -14.78 -7.11 10.32
C ILE A 237 -15.39 -8.00 9.23
N HIS A 238 -14.86 -7.96 8.00
CA HIS A 238 -15.26 -8.80 6.88
C HIS A 238 -14.86 -10.28 7.05
N TYR A 239 -14.06 -10.61 8.07
CA TYR A 239 -13.80 -11.96 8.56
C TYR A 239 -14.60 -12.31 9.81
N GLY A 240 -15.56 -11.46 10.21
CA GLY A 240 -16.30 -11.61 11.46
C GLY A 240 -15.46 -11.31 12.70
N CYS A 241 -14.33 -10.62 12.54
CA CYS A 241 -13.43 -10.25 13.63
C CYS A 241 -14.00 -9.12 14.50
N PHE A 242 -13.50 -9.00 15.74
CA PHE A 242 -14.02 -8.10 16.77
C PHE A 242 -12.87 -7.55 17.62
N GLY A 243 -13.05 -6.41 18.28
CA GLY A 243 -11.94 -5.73 18.96
C GLY A 243 -11.79 -4.33 18.41
N GLY A 244 -12.83 -3.52 18.58
CA GLY A 244 -12.84 -2.13 18.20
C GLY A 244 -12.33 -1.26 19.34
N PHE A 245 -12.78 0.00 19.33
CA PHE A 245 -12.41 0.96 20.36
C PHE A 245 -12.91 0.57 21.74
N GLU A 246 -14.14 0.06 21.82
CA GLU A 246 -14.80 -0.33 23.06
C GLU A 246 -14.05 -1.45 23.77
N GLU A 247 -13.77 -2.54 23.06
CA GLU A 247 -13.02 -3.68 23.59
C GLU A 247 -11.60 -3.27 23.95
N THR A 248 -10.90 -2.54 23.08
CA THR A 248 -9.51 -2.13 23.31
C THR A 248 -9.39 -1.22 24.53
N ALA A 249 -10.29 -0.24 24.69
CA ALA A 249 -10.32 0.62 25.88
C ALA A 249 -10.61 -0.19 27.16
N GLY A 250 -11.49 -1.20 27.06
CA GLY A 250 -11.74 -2.16 28.14
C GLY A 250 -10.50 -2.98 28.51
N TRP A 251 -9.78 -3.51 27.53
CA TRP A 251 -8.56 -4.29 27.73
C TRP A 251 -7.46 -3.45 28.38
N ILE A 252 -7.20 -2.24 27.87
CA ILE A 252 -6.22 -1.31 28.45
C ILE A 252 -6.60 -0.98 29.90
N SER A 253 -7.88 -0.73 30.15
CA SER A 253 -8.37 -0.43 31.50
C SER A 253 -8.14 -1.58 32.48
N ALA A 254 -8.46 -2.80 32.05
CA ALA A 254 -8.30 -4.00 32.86
C ALA A 254 -6.83 -4.33 33.14
N LEU A 255 -5.96 -4.19 32.14
CA LEU A 255 -4.53 -4.50 32.26
C LEU A 255 -3.76 -3.46 33.07
N SER A 256 -4.04 -2.17 32.86
CA SER A 256 -3.29 -1.08 33.50
C SER A 256 -3.80 -0.70 34.89
N GLY A 257 -5.03 -1.09 35.24
CA GLY A 257 -5.74 -0.62 36.42
C GLY A 257 -6.14 0.87 36.38
N LYS A 258 -5.91 1.57 35.25
CA LYS A 258 -6.32 2.95 35.01
C LYS A 258 -7.44 2.98 33.99
N LYS A 259 -8.49 3.75 34.25
CA LYS A 259 -9.58 3.90 33.28
C LYS A 259 -9.05 4.53 31.98
N CYS A 260 -9.27 3.84 30.88
CA CYS A 260 -9.09 4.32 29.51
C CYS A 260 -10.47 4.36 28.86
N THR A 261 -10.83 5.51 28.29
CA THR A 261 -12.08 5.71 27.56
C THR A 261 -11.89 5.56 26.06
N VAL A 262 -12.96 5.23 25.35
CA VAL A 262 -13.00 5.20 23.87
C VAL A 262 -12.54 6.53 23.28
N GLU A 263 -12.95 7.64 23.87
CA GLU A 263 -12.60 8.98 23.39
C GLU A 263 -11.10 9.27 23.55
N GLU A 264 -10.50 8.94 24.69
CA GLU A 264 -9.05 9.08 24.90
C GLU A 264 -8.27 8.22 23.90
N LEU A 265 -8.72 6.99 23.66
CA LEU A 265 -8.08 6.08 22.72
C LEU A 265 -8.19 6.58 21.26
N ARG A 266 -9.35 7.11 20.87
CA ARG A 266 -9.57 7.73 19.56
C ARG A 266 -8.71 8.97 19.35
N GLN A 267 -8.62 9.84 20.35
CA GLN A 267 -7.74 11.01 20.32
C GLN A 267 -6.28 10.59 20.19
N ALA A 268 -5.84 9.55 20.91
CA ALA A 268 -4.49 9.03 20.80
C ALA A 268 -4.19 8.45 19.40
N ALA A 269 -5.10 7.67 18.83
CA ALA A 269 -4.98 7.12 17.48
C ALA A 269 -4.87 8.24 16.43
N GLN A 270 -5.76 9.22 16.48
CA GLN A 270 -5.77 10.34 15.54
C GLN A 270 -4.53 11.22 15.67
N LYS A 271 -4.13 11.57 16.90
CA LYS A 271 -2.90 12.34 17.16
C LYS A 271 -1.66 11.61 16.64
N THR A 272 -1.57 10.30 16.88
CA THR A 272 -0.44 9.47 16.42
C THR A 272 -0.39 9.44 14.90
N ARG A 273 -1.53 9.19 14.24
CA ARG A 273 -1.62 9.18 12.77
C ARG A 273 -1.22 10.52 12.17
N THR A 274 -1.73 11.62 12.73
CA THR A 274 -1.42 12.96 12.26
C THR A 274 0.05 13.32 12.47
N LEU A 275 0.66 12.89 13.58
CA LEU A 275 2.09 13.06 13.81
C LEU A 275 2.93 12.30 12.77
N VAL A 276 2.58 11.06 12.45
CA VAL A 276 3.25 10.27 11.41
C VAL A 276 3.14 10.97 10.04
N ASP A 277 1.94 11.42 9.67
CA ASP A 277 1.71 12.13 8.41
C ASP A 277 2.49 13.46 8.35
N ALA A 278 2.55 14.19 9.46
CA ALA A 278 3.30 15.44 9.59
C ALA A 278 4.80 15.20 9.43
N TYR A 279 5.34 14.19 10.13
CA TYR A 279 6.75 13.81 10.03
C TYR A 279 7.13 13.39 8.61
N ASN A 280 6.31 12.55 7.98
CA ASN A 280 6.57 12.11 6.61
C ASN A 280 6.51 13.28 5.61
N SER A 281 5.53 14.17 5.78
CA SER A 281 5.46 15.41 4.99
C SER A 281 6.72 16.26 5.16
N LEU A 282 7.23 16.39 6.39
CA LEU A 282 8.46 17.11 6.69
C LEU A 282 9.67 16.48 6.00
N CYS A 283 9.78 15.14 6.01
CA CYS A 283 10.81 14.40 5.29
C CYS A 283 10.74 14.67 3.78
N PHE A 284 9.56 14.61 3.17
CA PHE A 284 9.42 14.88 1.72
C PHE A 284 9.76 16.31 1.34
N LEU A 285 9.39 17.29 2.16
CA LEU A 285 9.72 18.70 1.92
C LEU A 285 11.22 18.99 2.10
N THR A 286 11.89 18.22 2.96
CA THR A 286 13.32 18.37 3.24
C THR A 286 14.18 17.66 2.21
N HIS A 287 13.79 16.42 1.88
CA HIS A 287 14.48 15.53 0.95
C HIS A 287 13.76 15.51 -0.38
N LYS A 288 13.92 16.59 -1.15
CA LYS A 288 13.25 16.80 -2.45
C LYS A 288 13.58 15.71 -3.47
N GLU A 289 14.67 14.98 -3.29
CA GLU A 289 15.07 13.80 -4.05
C GLU A 289 14.23 12.55 -3.76
N LEU A 290 13.50 12.53 -2.64
CA LEU A 290 12.53 11.49 -2.28
C LEU A 290 11.14 11.79 -2.85
N ARG A 291 11.02 12.77 -3.77
CA ARG A 291 9.78 13.03 -4.50
C ARG A 291 9.27 11.72 -5.09
N PRO A 292 8.00 11.35 -4.85
CA PRO A 292 7.38 10.26 -5.60
C PRO A 292 7.49 10.61 -7.08
N GLU A 293 8.33 9.88 -7.81
CA GLU A 293 8.37 9.98 -9.26
C GLU A 293 7.01 9.50 -9.79
N ALA A 294 6.55 10.06 -10.91
CA ALA A 294 5.23 9.81 -11.52
C ALA A 294 4.98 8.36 -11.97
N ALA A 295 5.77 7.39 -11.53
CA ALA A 295 5.58 5.95 -11.69
C ALA A 295 4.38 5.41 -10.87
N ASP A 296 3.41 6.26 -10.55
CA ASP A 296 2.19 5.94 -9.81
C ASP A 296 1.13 5.20 -10.66
N MET A 297 1.47 4.79 -11.89
CA MET A 297 0.66 3.85 -12.66
C MET A 297 1.56 2.82 -13.36
N PRO A 298 1.19 1.53 -13.36
CA PRO A 298 1.83 0.55 -14.21
C PRO A 298 1.69 1.00 -15.66
N PRO A 299 2.60 0.54 -16.53
CA PRO A 299 2.40 0.75 -17.94
C PRO A 299 1.11 -0.01 -18.31
N LYS A 300 0.30 0.59 -19.19
CA LYS A 300 -1.03 0.08 -19.61
C LYS A 300 -1.05 -1.41 -19.99
N ASP A 301 0.12 -1.96 -20.30
CA ASP A 301 0.30 -3.31 -20.84
C ASP A 301 1.15 -4.27 -19.99
N ALA A 302 1.79 -3.86 -18.87
CA ALA A 302 2.42 -4.82 -17.93
C ALA A 302 1.39 -5.56 -17.06
N ILE A 303 0.12 -5.17 -17.20
CA ILE A 303 -1.01 -5.86 -16.63
C ILE A 303 -1.25 -7.12 -17.49
N HIS A 304 -0.55 -8.19 -17.15
CA HIS A 304 -0.78 -9.52 -17.73
C HIS A 304 -2.14 -10.11 -17.33
N ASP A 305 -2.84 -9.47 -16.39
CA ASP A 305 -4.14 -9.91 -15.91
C ASP A 305 -5.29 -9.51 -16.84
N LYS A 306 -6.06 -10.52 -17.23
CA LYS A 306 -7.27 -10.42 -18.06
C LYS A 306 -8.41 -9.69 -17.32
N PHE A 307 -8.41 -9.69 -15.99
CA PHE A 307 -9.41 -9.02 -15.14
C PHE A 307 -9.16 -7.52 -15.04
N LEU A 308 -7.91 -7.10 -14.89
CA LEU A 308 -7.53 -5.69 -14.72
C LEU A 308 -7.67 -4.86 -16.02
N LYS A 309 -7.52 -5.47 -17.20
CA LYS A 309 -7.73 -4.79 -18.51
C LYS A 309 -9.14 -4.19 -18.72
N LYS A 310 -10.13 -4.57 -17.90
CA LYS A 310 -11.52 -4.09 -17.99
C LYS A 310 -11.85 -2.97 -16.99
N ILE A 311 -10.89 -2.55 -16.17
CA ILE A 311 -11.13 -1.60 -15.08
C ILE A 311 -11.03 -0.16 -15.58
N LYS A 312 -12.15 0.58 -15.52
CA LYS A 312 -12.18 2.03 -15.74
C LYS A 312 -12.09 2.74 -14.39
N VAL A 313 -11.05 3.57 -14.25
CA VAL A 313 -10.83 4.40 -13.06
C VAL A 313 -11.39 5.79 -13.29
N ASP A 314 -12.26 6.27 -12.40
CA ASP A 314 -12.80 7.64 -12.44
C ASP A 314 -11.92 8.58 -11.60
N LYS A 315 -10.92 9.19 -12.25
CA LYS A 315 -9.95 10.06 -11.57
C LYS A 315 -10.58 11.28 -10.91
N ALA A 316 -11.68 11.81 -11.46
CA ALA A 316 -12.34 12.99 -10.90
C ALA A 316 -13.03 12.65 -9.59
N LYS A 317 -13.77 11.53 -9.55
CA LYS A 317 -14.39 11.05 -8.31
C LYS A 317 -13.35 10.64 -7.26
N LEU A 318 -12.24 10.03 -7.67
CA LEU A 318 -11.15 9.73 -6.74
C LEU A 318 -10.57 10.99 -6.09
N ARG A 319 -10.41 12.07 -6.87
CA ARG A 319 -9.99 13.36 -6.31
C ARG A 319 -11.00 13.88 -5.30
N GLU A 320 -12.30 13.79 -5.60
CA GLU A 320 -13.36 14.21 -4.68
C GLU A 320 -13.33 13.45 -3.35
N ILE A 321 -13.19 12.12 -3.39
CA ILE A 321 -13.07 11.27 -2.19
C ILE A 321 -11.79 11.63 -1.42
N GLY A 322 -10.67 11.84 -2.13
CA GLY A 322 -9.40 12.27 -1.54
C GLY A 322 -9.50 13.63 -0.82
N ASP A 323 -10.15 14.61 -1.45
CA ASP A 323 -10.38 15.93 -0.84
C ASP A 323 -11.30 15.84 0.38
N ALA A 324 -12.33 14.99 0.32
CA ALA A 324 -13.21 14.73 1.47
C ALA A 324 -12.45 14.10 2.65
N TYR A 325 -11.53 13.18 2.36
CA TYR A 325 -10.65 12.57 3.35
C TYR A 325 -9.65 13.57 3.96
N CYS A 326 -9.05 14.46 3.14
CA CYS A 326 -8.22 15.55 3.67
C CYS A 326 -9.02 16.42 4.64
N LYS A 327 -10.23 16.83 4.25
CA LYS A 327 -11.09 17.66 5.09
C LYS A 327 -11.46 16.96 6.41
N SER A 328 -11.80 15.67 6.38
CA SER A 328 -12.16 14.92 7.59
C SER A 328 -10.99 14.76 8.56
N ARG A 329 -9.75 14.67 8.05
CA ARG A 329 -8.52 14.65 8.85
C ARG A 329 -8.03 16.05 9.28
N GLY A 330 -8.64 17.13 8.78
CA GLY A 330 -8.19 18.50 9.02
C GLY A 330 -6.89 18.84 8.26
N TYR A 331 -6.70 18.26 7.09
CA TYR A 331 -5.54 18.43 6.22
C TYR A 331 -5.90 19.35 5.05
N ASP A 332 -4.90 19.98 4.45
CA ASP A 332 -5.05 20.80 3.25
C ASP A 332 -5.33 19.88 2.03
N PRO A 333 -6.42 20.05 1.26
CA PRO A 333 -6.73 19.15 0.14
C PRO A 333 -5.76 19.20 -1.04
N GLU A 334 -5.08 20.32 -1.27
CA GLU A 334 -4.16 20.46 -2.42
C GLU A 334 -2.83 19.75 -2.18
N THR A 335 -2.36 19.80 -0.93
CA THR A 335 -1.10 19.19 -0.53
C THR A 335 -1.32 17.83 0.13
N GLY A 336 -2.39 17.69 0.91
CA GLY A 336 -2.66 16.57 1.81
C GLY A 336 -1.82 16.58 3.09
N ILE A 337 -1.26 17.75 3.45
CA ILE A 337 -0.45 17.95 4.66
C ILE A 337 -1.37 18.39 5.81
N PRO A 338 -1.16 17.93 7.06
CA PRO A 338 -1.89 18.44 8.22
C PRO A 338 -1.79 19.96 8.35
N THR A 339 -2.92 20.62 8.61
CA THR A 339 -2.93 22.08 8.81
C THR A 339 -2.33 22.46 10.16
N ALA A 340 -1.80 23.68 10.27
CA ALA A 340 -1.30 24.19 11.54
C ALA A 340 -2.38 24.21 12.64
N GLU A 341 -3.63 24.52 12.27
CA GLU A 341 -4.77 24.47 13.20
C GLU A 341 -4.97 23.05 13.77
N THR A 342 -4.98 22.04 12.91
CA THR A 342 -5.12 20.64 13.32
C THR A 342 -3.97 20.20 14.22
N LEU A 343 -2.73 20.56 13.86
CA LEU A 343 -1.54 20.20 14.64
C LEU A 343 -1.56 20.85 16.03
N THR A 344 -1.85 22.15 16.14
CA THR A 344 -1.98 22.84 17.42
C THR A 344 -3.13 22.27 18.25
N LYS A 345 -4.28 21.94 17.64
CA LYS A 345 -5.41 21.29 18.33
C LYS A 345 -5.03 19.94 18.94
N MET A 346 -4.02 19.27 18.39
CA MET A 346 -3.51 17.97 18.86
C MET A 346 -2.27 18.12 19.76
N ASP A 347 -1.91 19.32 20.21
CA ASP A 347 -0.67 19.63 20.95
C ASP A 347 0.61 19.18 20.20
N LEU A 348 0.67 19.49 18.90
CA LEU A 348 1.82 19.25 18.01
C LEU A 348 2.37 20.57 17.44
N ASP A 349 2.47 21.60 18.27
CA ASP A 349 2.87 22.97 17.87
C ASP A 349 4.26 23.04 17.24
N ASP A 350 5.19 22.21 17.72
CA ASP A 350 6.55 22.10 17.18
C ASP A 350 6.55 21.60 15.73
N MET A 351 5.69 20.64 15.40
CA MET A 351 5.47 20.16 14.04
C MET A 351 4.79 21.23 13.18
N ALA A 352 3.82 21.96 13.73
CA ALA A 352 3.15 23.05 13.01
C ALA A 352 4.14 24.12 12.55
N VAL A 353 5.05 24.54 13.44
CA VAL A 353 6.10 25.53 13.13
C VAL A 353 7.06 24.99 12.06
N GLN A 354 7.56 23.76 12.21
CA GLN A 354 8.52 23.17 11.28
C GLN A 354 7.94 22.98 9.88
N LEU A 355 6.70 22.47 9.77
CA LEU A 355 6.02 22.29 8.50
C LEU A 355 5.71 23.63 7.82
N ALA A 356 5.23 24.63 8.57
CA ALA A 356 4.96 25.95 8.02
C ALA A 356 6.22 26.58 7.40
N GLN A 357 7.36 26.48 8.10
CA GLN A 357 8.65 26.93 7.58
C GLN A 357 9.04 26.17 6.30
N LYS A 358 8.97 24.84 6.30
CA LYS A 358 9.39 24.00 5.17
C LYS A 358 8.48 24.14 3.95
N LEU A 359 7.18 24.33 4.15
CA LEU A 359 6.22 24.67 3.11
C LEU A 359 6.57 25.99 2.45
N GLN A 360 6.94 27.01 3.24
CA GLN A 360 7.37 28.30 2.70
C GLN A 360 8.65 28.19 1.87
N GLU A 361 9.64 27.42 2.34
CA GLU A 361 10.88 27.13 1.62
C GLU A 361 10.67 26.28 0.34
N SER A 362 9.53 25.59 0.24
CA SER A 362 9.23 24.63 -0.83
C SER A 362 8.07 25.04 -1.74
N LYS A 363 7.59 26.29 -1.66
CA LYS A 363 6.45 26.79 -2.47
C LYS A 363 6.60 26.52 -3.97
N ASP A 364 7.81 26.64 -4.51
CA ASP A 364 8.08 26.38 -5.92
C ASP A 364 8.15 24.88 -6.26
N TRP A 365 8.49 24.04 -5.28
CA TRP A 365 8.55 22.58 -5.42
C TRP A 365 7.15 21.93 -5.33
N LEU A 366 6.20 22.56 -4.63
CA LEU A 366 4.82 22.09 -4.46
C LEU A 366 3.92 22.32 -5.68
N LYS A 367 4.36 23.14 -6.64
CA LYS A 367 3.61 23.36 -7.87
C LYS A 367 3.44 22.01 -8.58
N PRO A 368 2.21 21.63 -9.01
CA PRO A 368 2.07 20.51 -9.91
C PRO A 368 2.96 20.79 -11.11
N GLU A 369 3.98 19.96 -11.36
CA GLU A 369 4.56 20.00 -12.68
C GLU A 369 3.44 19.60 -13.64
N GLU A 370 3.16 20.46 -14.62
CA GLU A 370 2.54 20.04 -15.87
C GLU A 370 3.53 19.10 -16.58
N GLN A 371 3.73 17.90 -16.01
CA GLN A 371 4.24 16.81 -16.81
C GLN A 371 3.03 16.31 -17.58
N GLU A 372 2.88 16.79 -18.82
CA GLU A 372 2.33 15.93 -19.85
C GLU A 372 3.03 14.59 -19.69
N THR A 373 2.31 13.56 -19.26
CA THR A 373 2.78 12.18 -19.37
C THR A 373 2.74 11.80 -20.84
N GLY A 374 3.45 12.56 -21.67
CA GLY A 374 3.74 12.30 -23.07
C GLY A 374 4.78 11.20 -23.11
N PHE A 375 4.34 9.96 -22.90
CA PHE A 375 5.14 8.81 -23.27
C PHE A 375 4.81 8.49 -24.73
N PRO A 376 5.72 8.73 -25.69
CA PRO A 376 5.53 8.22 -27.03
C PRO A 376 5.42 6.70 -26.98
N ASP A 377 4.41 6.16 -27.64
CA ASP A 377 4.19 4.72 -27.84
C ASP A 377 5.41 4.11 -28.55
N VAL A 378 6.23 3.39 -27.81
CA VAL A 378 7.46 2.76 -28.32
C VAL A 378 7.21 1.43 -29.04
N ARG A 379 5.95 1.03 -29.28
CA ARG A 379 5.64 -0.12 -30.18
C ARG A 379 5.44 0.26 -31.64
N ALA A 380 5.62 1.51 -32.01
CA ALA A 380 5.74 1.90 -33.41
C ALA A 380 7.19 1.72 -33.92
N LYS A 381 7.71 0.48 -33.86
CA LYS A 381 8.82 0.00 -34.71
C LYS A 381 8.89 -1.52 -34.74
#